data_AF-A0A355BI04-F1
#
_entry.id   AF-A0A355BI04-F1
#
_cell.length_a   1.000
_cell.length_b   1.000
_cell.length_c   1.000
_cell.angle_alpha   90.00
_cell.angle_beta   90.00
_cell.angle_gamma   90.00
#
_symmetry.space_group_name_H-M   'P 1'
#
loop_
_entity.id
_entity.type
_entity.pdbx_description
1 polymer ?
#
loop_
_entity_poly.entity_id
_entity_poly.type
_entity_poly.pdbx_seq_one_letter_code
_entity_poly.pdbx_strand_id
1 'polypeptide(L)' 'MVITGHLGPNAVNSLQAAGITAYRLPSQSTVKAAFDAFAAGELELLLAKQS' A
#
# COMPACT_ATOMS: atom_id res chain seq x y z
N MET A 1 -1.58 -7.51 -1.15
CA MET A 1 -1.07 -6.13 -1.07
C MET A 1 -1.88 -5.36 -0.04
N VAL A 2 -1.38 -4.22 0.43
CA VAL A 2 -2.10 -3.30 1.35
C VAL A 2 -2.07 -1.89 0.78
N ILE A 3 -3.19 -1.15 0.87
CA ILE A 3 -3.25 0.30 0.56
C ILE A 3 -3.58 1.01 1.87
N THR A 4 -2.72 1.94 2.32
CA THR A 4 -2.89 2.61 3.62
C THR A 4 -2.37 4.05 3.59
N GLY A 5 -2.94 4.91 4.44
CA GLY A 5 -2.46 6.30 4.59
C GLY A 5 -1.16 6.39 5.41
N HIS A 6 -1.03 5.55 6.43
CA HIS A 6 0.15 5.51 7.29
C HIS A 6 0.60 4.06 7.51
N LEU A 7 1.91 3.87 7.55
CA LEU A 7 2.54 2.57 7.78
C LEU A 7 3.62 2.72 8.85
N GLY A 8 3.33 2.22 10.05
CA GLY A 8 4.26 2.26 11.19
C GLY A 8 5.33 1.14 11.13
N PRO A 9 6.41 1.25 11.92
CA PRO A 9 7.56 0.35 11.85
C PRO A 9 7.23 -1.15 12.01
N ASN A 10 6.37 -1.51 12.96
CA ASN A 10 5.98 -2.91 13.18
C ASN A 10 5.15 -3.48 12.02
N ALA A 11 4.33 -2.63 11.40
CA ALA A 11 3.55 -3.01 10.23
C ALA A 11 4.47 -3.23 9.02
N VAL A 12 5.48 -2.36 8.81
CA VAL A 12 6.52 -2.56 7.78
C VAL A 12 7.17 -3.92 7.93
N ASN A 13 7.68 -4.24 9.13
CA ASN A 13 8.37 -5.51 9.38
C ASN A 13 7.48 -6.73 9.08
N SER A 14 6.22 -6.67 9.51
CA SER A 14 5.26 -7.77 9.32
C SER A 14 4.91 -7.97 7.83
N LEU A 15 4.66 -6.88 7.10
CA LEU A 15 4.33 -6.94 5.68
C LEU A 15 5.53 -7.39 4.84
N GLN A 16 6.74 -6.93 5.18
CA GLN A 16 7.96 -7.33 4.49
C GLN A 16 8.25 -8.82 4.70
N ALA A 17 8.17 -9.32 5.93
CA ALA A 17 8.34 -10.74 6.24
C ALA A 17 7.29 -11.62 5.52
N ALA A 18 6.09 -11.11 5.30
CA ALA A 18 5.03 -11.78 4.56
C ALA A 18 5.14 -11.64 3.03
N GLY A 19 6.13 -10.89 2.52
CA GLY A 19 6.27 -10.62 1.09
C GLY A 19 5.10 -9.82 0.51
N ILE A 20 4.49 -8.93 1.30
CA ILE A 20 3.33 -8.13 0.92
C ILE A 20 3.76 -6.72 0.51
N THR A 21 3.43 -6.35 -0.72
CA THR A 21 3.57 -4.97 -1.23
C THR A 21 2.58 -4.02 -0.55
N ALA A 22 3.02 -2.80 -0.22
CA ALA A 22 2.16 -1.74 0.32
C ALA A 22 2.22 -0.46 -0.52
N TYR A 23 1.08 0.23 -0.64
CA TYR A 23 0.91 1.46 -1.40
C TYR A 23 0.29 2.58 -0.55
N ARG A 24 0.57 3.83 -0.91
CA ARG A 24 -0.01 5.00 -0.26
C ARG A 24 -1.46 5.19 -0.70
N LEU A 25 -2.36 5.29 0.28
CA LEU A 25 -3.74 5.71 0.03
C LEU A 25 -3.76 7.20 -0.37
N PRO A 26 -4.40 7.58 -1.48
CA PRO A 26 -4.62 8.98 -1.81
C PRO A 26 -5.45 9.68 -0.72
N SER A 27 -5.10 10.92 -0.38
CA SER A 27 -5.80 11.68 0.66
C SER A 27 -7.31 11.77 0.41
N GLN A 28 -8.11 11.61 1.46
CA GLN A 28 -9.58 11.73 1.41
C GLN A 28 -10.27 10.79 0.41
N SER A 29 -9.66 9.62 0.15
CA SER A 29 -10.18 8.64 -0.81
C SER A 29 -11.12 7.63 -0.15
N THR A 30 -12.09 7.13 -0.93
CA THR A 30 -12.90 5.96 -0.55
C THR A 30 -12.17 4.67 -0.90
N VAL A 31 -12.61 3.54 -0.36
CA VAL A 31 -12.06 2.22 -0.71
C VAL A 31 -12.14 1.97 -2.23
N LYS A 32 -13.25 2.35 -2.87
CA LYS A 32 -13.41 2.19 -4.32
C LYS A 32 -12.40 3.03 -5.10
N ALA A 33 -12.27 4.31 -4.76
CA ALA A 33 -11.33 5.20 -5.46
C ALA A 33 -9.87 4.76 -5.26
N ALA A 34 -9.51 4.22 -4.09
CA ALA A 34 -8.19 3.63 -3.85
C ALA A 34 -7.92 2.41 -4.75
N PHE A 35 -8.94 1.57 -4.95
CA PHE A 35 -8.84 0.42 -5.84
C PHE A 35 -8.72 0.85 -7.32
N ASP A 36 -9.52 1.83 -7.75
CA ASP A 36 -9.47 2.36 -9.11
C ASP A 36 -8.07 2.95 -9.41
N ALA A 37 -7.50 3.72 -8.49
CA ALA A 37 -6.14 4.28 -8.62
C ALA A 37 -5.04 3.21 -8.62
N PHE A 38 -5.22 2.14 -7.84
CA PHE A 38 -4.32 0.98 -7.90
C PHE A 38 -4.36 0.31 -9.28
N ALA A 39 -5.57 0.06 -9.81
CA ALA A 39 -5.76 -0.55 -11.12
C ALA A 39 -5.19 0.33 -12.25
N ALA A 40 -5.21 1.65 -12.09
CA ALA A 40 -4.61 2.62 -13.02
C ALA A 40 -3.07 2.72 -12.90
N GLY A 41 -2.45 2.13 -11.88
CA GLY A 41 -1.01 2.23 -11.64
C GLY A 41 -0.56 3.58 -11.08
N GLU A 42 -1.46 4.34 -10.47
CA GLU A 42 -1.23 5.72 -10.03
C GLU A 42 -0.79 5.82 -8.55
N LEU A 43 -0.77 4.70 -7.82
CA LEU A 43 -0.42 4.71 -6.39
C LEU A 43 1.09 4.71 -6.15
N GLU A 44 1.53 5.53 -5.18
CA GLU A 44 2.89 5.54 -4.67
C GLU A 44 3.19 4.23 -3.92
N LEU A 45 4.30 3.58 -4.28
CA LEU A 45 4.80 2.40 -3.60
C LEU A 45 5.44 2.80 -2.26
N LEU A 46 4.96 2.22 -1.16
CA LEU A 46 5.54 2.40 0.18
C LEU A 46 6.50 1.27 0.56
N LEU A 47 6.16 0.05 0.17
CA LEU A 47 6.95 -1.15 0.47
C LEU A 47 6.87 -2.11 -0.72
N ALA A 48 8.01 -2.46 -1.28
CA ALA A 48 8.11 -3.49 -2.30
C ALA A 48 8.18 -4.88 -1.67
N LYS A 49 7.50 -5.86 -2.27
CA LYS A 49 7.81 -7.27 -2.02
C LYS A 49 9.27 -7.52 -2.41
N GLN A 50 10.02 -8.19 -1.54
CA GLN A 50 11.36 -8.68 -1.87
C GLN A 50 11.21 -10.05 -2.55
N SER A 51 11.86 -10.19 -3.72
CA SER A 51 11.84 -11.39 -4.56
C SER A 51 12.75 -12.48 -4.02
#